data_AF-A0A2J6QIF9-F1
#
_entry.id   AF-A0A2J6QIF9-F1
#
_cell.length_a   1.000
_cell.length_b   1.000
_cell.length_c   1.000
_cell.angle_alpha   90.00
_cell.angle_beta   90.00
_cell.angle_gamma   90.00
#
_symmetry.space_group_name_H-M   'P 1'
#
loop_
_entity.id
_entity.type
_entity.pdbx_description
1 polymer ?
#
loop_
_entity_poly.entity_id
_entity_poly.type
_entity_poly.pdbx_seq_one_letter_code
_entity_poly.pdbx_strand_id
1 'polypeptide(L)'
;MWGVSYWVFPVISGLCWLGMLLGLLIHWNVDGRPHYPSMDPNQTIAYISDVGAESLKPLFIAGSCVTTIFLDISFLSERWLRHRGRLAANISMTEKVLSGLSMVFALVGTAGLILLSIFDTLRYPTLHDIFLLLFVVGYVVSAIFICWEYQRLGTHFREHRVLRASFWIKLVFILLEIVLAIAFAACNFRKLYNAAAVLEWAVAFIFTFYVFSFFIDLLPATRTKNSNAKFSCGQVTQMQMEENDQYAQANQDVGHVGRNTAESERLWVSMMSERLMA
;
A
#
# COMPACT_ATOMS: atom_id res chain seq x y z
N MET A 1 -16.18 5.13 -24.10
CA MET A 1 -16.04 4.26 -22.91
C MET A 1 -15.92 5.14 -21.68
N TRP A 2 -16.78 4.92 -20.68
CA TRP A 2 -17.09 5.84 -19.58
C TRP A 2 -15.84 6.39 -18.87
N GLY A 3 -15.74 7.72 -18.84
CA GLY A 3 -14.58 8.48 -18.35
C GLY A 3 -14.52 8.60 -16.84
N VAL A 4 -14.65 7.49 -16.11
CA VAL A 4 -14.49 7.52 -14.65
C VAL A 4 -13.03 7.81 -14.31
N SER A 5 -12.83 8.90 -13.58
CA SER A 5 -11.52 9.31 -13.13
C SER A 5 -11.17 8.51 -11.88
N TYR A 6 -10.35 7.46 -12.02
CA TYR A 6 -10.05 6.49 -10.96
C TYR A 6 -9.57 7.12 -9.63
N TRP A 7 -9.00 8.32 -9.67
CA TRP A 7 -8.62 9.08 -8.47
C TRP A 7 -9.79 9.45 -7.55
N VAL A 8 -11.03 9.41 -8.06
CA VAL A 8 -12.23 9.75 -7.28
C VAL A 8 -12.50 8.74 -6.16
N PHE A 9 -12.10 7.48 -6.35
CA PHE A 9 -12.38 6.41 -5.40
C PHE A 9 -11.74 6.63 -4.02
N PRO A 10 -10.43 6.88 -3.90
CA PRO A 10 -9.82 7.13 -2.59
C PRO A 10 -10.29 8.47 -1.98
N VAL A 11 -10.72 9.43 -2.81
CA VAL A 11 -11.27 10.70 -2.33
C VAL A 11 -12.64 10.49 -1.69
N ILE A 12 -13.54 9.73 -2.32
CA ILE A 12 -14.85 9.39 -1.74
C ILE A 12 -14.63 8.60 -0.44
N SER A 13 -13.76 7.59 -0.47
CA SER A 13 -13.42 6.80 0.72
C SER A 13 -12.97 7.68 1.89
N GLY A 14 -11.96 8.53 1.68
CA GLY A 14 -11.42 9.38 2.73
C GLY A 14 -12.40 10.46 3.21
N LEU A 15 -13.21 11.05 2.32
CA LEU A 15 -14.22 12.04 2.71
C LEU A 15 -15.37 11.42 3.51
N CYS A 16 -15.82 10.22 3.15
CA CYS A 16 -16.84 9.50 3.91
C CYS A 16 -16.33 9.12 5.30
N TRP A 17 -15.10 8.60 5.38
CA TRP A 17 -14.46 8.30 6.67
C TRP A 17 -14.31 9.54 7.54
N LEU A 18 -13.73 10.61 6.99
CA LEU A 18 -13.54 11.87 7.72
C LEU A 18 -14.88 12.47 8.15
N GLY A 19 -15.87 12.49 7.26
CA GLY A 19 -17.20 13.01 7.55
C GLY A 19 -17.89 12.23 8.66
N MET A 20 -17.78 10.90 8.66
CA MET A 20 -18.27 10.05 9.74
C MET A 20 -17.56 10.36 11.07
N LEU A 21 -16.22 10.43 11.09
CA LEU A 21 -15.46 10.75 12.30
C LEU A 21 -15.80 12.13 12.85
N LEU A 22 -15.86 13.15 11.99
CA LEU A 22 -16.26 14.50 12.38
C LEU A 22 -17.71 14.51 12.89
N GLY A 23 -18.62 13.77 12.25
CA GLY A 23 -20.00 13.65 12.71
C GLY A 23 -20.10 13.08 14.12
N LEU A 24 -19.40 11.97 14.40
CA LEU A 24 -19.33 11.38 15.73
C LEU A 24 -18.70 12.33 16.75
N LEU A 25 -17.57 12.95 16.42
CA LEU A 25 -16.85 13.84 17.34
C LEU A 25 -17.64 15.11 17.66
N ILE A 26 -18.25 15.73 16.65
CA ILE A 26 -19.06 16.94 16.81
C ILE A 26 -20.30 16.62 17.64
N HIS A 27 -21.00 15.54 17.34
CA HIS A 27 -22.18 15.11 18.11
C HIS A 27 -21.83 14.91 19.59
N TRP A 28 -20.76 14.16 19.89
CA TRP A 28 -20.32 13.94 21.27
C TRP A 28 -19.97 15.25 22.01
N ASN A 29 -19.35 16.22 21.32
CA ASN A 29 -19.03 17.52 21.93
C ASN A 29 -20.26 18.42 22.12
N VAL A 30 -21.19 18.43 21.16
CA VAL A 30 -22.43 19.25 21.22
C VAL A 30 -23.35 18.76 22.33
N ASP A 31 -23.43 17.44 22.55
CA ASP A 31 -24.22 16.85 23.63
C ASP A 31 -23.59 17.01 25.03
N GLY A 32 -22.47 17.74 25.14
CA GLY A 32 -21.81 17.99 26.42
C GLY A 32 -20.96 16.83 26.92
N ARG A 33 -20.47 15.96 26.02
CA ARG A 33 -19.61 14.81 26.32
C ARG A 33 -20.26 13.82 27.30
N PRO A 34 -21.42 13.25 26.94
CA PRO A 34 -22.10 12.28 27.80
C PRO A 34 -21.22 11.07 28.08
N HIS A 35 -21.42 10.48 29.25
CA HIS A 35 -20.82 9.20 29.63
C HIS A 35 -21.74 8.07 29.16
N TYR A 36 -21.30 7.29 28.19
CA TYR A 36 -22.10 6.23 27.58
C TYR A 36 -22.07 4.93 28.40
N PRO A 37 -23.11 4.08 28.31
CA PRO A 37 -23.13 2.79 29.00
C PRO A 37 -22.01 1.82 28.60
N SER A 38 -21.40 2.00 27.41
CA SER A 38 -20.24 1.22 26.96
C SER A 38 -18.91 1.68 27.58
N MET A 39 -18.87 2.85 28.23
CA MET A 39 -17.67 3.41 28.83
C MET A 39 -17.38 2.79 30.20
N ASP A 40 -16.10 2.67 30.55
CA ASP A 40 -15.70 2.31 31.92
C ASP A 40 -16.04 3.44 32.90
N PRO A 41 -16.43 3.17 34.16
CA PRO A 41 -16.79 4.21 35.13
C PRO A 41 -15.74 5.32 35.34
N ASN A 42 -14.45 5.03 35.10
CA ASN A 42 -13.35 6.00 35.24
C ASN A 42 -12.99 6.71 33.92
N GLN A 43 -13.70 6.41 32.85
CA GLN A 43 -13.49 6.97 31.52
C GLN A 43 -14.25 8.30 31.38
N THR A 44 -13.55 9.31 30.85
CA THR A 44 -14.06 10.67 30.63
C THR A 44 -14.06 11.07 29.16
N ILE A 45 -13.26 10.38 28.33
CA ILE A 45 -13.18 10.58 26.88
C ILE A 45 -13.77 9.34 26.22
N ALA A 46 -14.83 9.52 25.44
CA ALA A 46 -15.46 8.42 24.71
C ALA A 46 -14.56 7.93 23.56
N TYR A 47 -14.47 6.61 23.40
CA TYR A 47 -13.95 6.00 22.18
C TYR A 47 -14.87 6.34 20.99
N ILE A 48 -14.35 6.26 19.77
CA ILE A 48 -15.16 6.36 18.54
C ILE A 48 -16.27 5.32 18.58
N SER A 49 -15.91 4.10 19.02
CA SER A 49 -16.83 2.97 19.14
C SER A 49 -17.92 3.18 20.19
N ASP A 50 -17.66 3.93 21.27
CA ASP A 50 -18.68 4.30 22.26
C ASP A 50 -19.74 5.21 21.64
N VAL A 51 -19.31 6.28 20.96
CA VAL A 51 -20.24 7.20 20.27
C VAL A 51 -20.98 6.46 19.14
N GLY A 52 -20.25 5.60 18.42
CA GLY A 52 -20.76 4.78 17.32
C GLY A 52 -21.70 3.65 17.75
N ALA A 53 -21.79 3.32 19.04
CA ALA A 53 -22.71 2.31 19.56
C ALA A 53 -24.12 2.88 19.84
N GLU A 54 -24.28 4.20 19.87
CA GLU A 54 -25.51 4.87 20.30
C GLU A 54 -26.40 5.28 19.10
N SER A 55 -27.02 6.47 19.17
CA SER A 55 -27.92 7.01 18.15
C SER A 55 -27.26 7.10 16.75
N LEU A 56 -25.95 7.27 16.70
CA LEU A 56 -25.16 7.40 15.47
C LEU A 56 -24.63 6.06 14.93
N LYS A 57 -25.05 4.91 15.47
CA LYS A 57 -24.70 3.60 14.91
C LYS A 57 -25.00 3.44 13.41
N PRO A 58 -26.15 3.91 12.87
CA PRO A 58 -26.39 3.86 11.43
C PRO A 58 -25.37 4.66 10.61
N LEU A 59 -24.92 5.81 11.12
CA LEU A 59 -23.87 6.62 10.50
C LEU A 59 -22.53 5.88 10.51
N PHE A 60 -22.19 5.24 11.63
CA PHE A 60 -20.95 4.48 11.76
C PHE A 60 -20.90 3.28 10.80
N ILE A 61 -22.00 2.52 10.68
CA ILE A 61 -22.11 1.39 9.75
C ILE A 61 -22.04 1.88 8.29
N ALA A 62 -22.85 2.87 7.93
CA ALA A 62 -22.90 3.37 6.55
C ALA A 62 -21.56 3.99 6.13
N GLY A 63 -20.95 4.80 6.99
CA GLY A 63 -19.65 5.42 6.75
C GLY A 63 -18.53 4.38 6.63
N SER A 64 -18.53 3.35 7.48
CA SER A 64 -17.57 2.24 7.41
C SER A 64 -17.70 1.46 6.10
N CYS A 65 -18.92 1.06 5.70
CA CYS A 65 -19.17 0.35 4.45
C CYS A 65 -18.74 1.16 3.22
N VAL A 66 -19.12 2.43 3.13
CA VAL A 66 -18.75 3.28 1.99
C VAL A 66 -17.25 3.49 1.94
N THR A 67 -16.61 3.77 3.08
CA THR A 67 -15.16 3.96 3.16
C THR A 67 -14.41 2.75 2.63
N THR A 68 -14.70 1.56 3.14
CA THR A 68 -13.95 0.33 2.83
C THR A 68 -14.18 -0.15 1.40
N ILE A 69 -15.42 -0.11 0.91
CA ILE A 69 -15.74 -0.50 -0.47
C ILE A 69 -15.01 0.40 -1.47
N PHE A 70 -15.02 1.72 -1.25
CA PHE A 70 -14.31 2.65 -2.14
C PHE A 70 -12.78 2.52 -2.01
N LEU A 71 -12.27 2.18 -0.83
CA LEU A 71 -10.85 1.88 -0.64
C LEU A 71 -10.44 0.62 -1.42
N ASP A 72 -11.21 -0.45 -1.33
CA ASP A 72 -10.96 -1.70 -2.07
C ASP A 72 -11.05 -1.48 -3.59
N ILE A 73 -12.02 -0.69 -4.05
CA ILE A 73 -12.10 -0.27 -5.47
C ILE A 73 -10.87 0.54 -5.87
N SER A 74 -10.29 1.34 -4.98
CA SER A 74 -9.05 2.08 -5.23
C SER A 74 -7.87 1.13 -5.46
N PHE A 75 -7.73 0.11 -4.61
CA PHE A 75 -6.71 -0.93 -4.78
C PHE A 75 -6.93 -1.72 -6.08
N LEU A 76 -8.18 -2.08 -6.39
CA LEU A 76 -8.51 -2.82 -7.61
C LEU A 76 -8.23 -1.98 -8.86
N SER A 77 -8.52 -0.68 -8.79
CA SER A 77 -8.24 0.27 -9.85
C SER A 77 -6.75 0.38 -10.12
N GLU A 78 -5.93 0.47 -9.06
CA GLU A 78 -4.48 0.51 -9.17
C GLU A 78 -3.95 -0.78 -9.83
N ARG A 79 -4.39 -1.94 -9.34
CA ARG A 79 -4.04 -3.26 -9.90
C ARG A 79 -4.42 -3.35 -11.38
N TRP A 80 -5.62 -2.94 -11.75
CA TRP A 80 -6.12 -2.97 -13.13
C TRP A 80 -5.28 -2.05 -14.03
N LEU A 81 -5.00 -0.83 -13.57
CA LEU A 81 -4.23 0.15 -14.34
C LEU A 81 -2.78 -0.29 -14.55
N ARG A 82 -2.17 -0.95 -13.56
CA ARG A 82 -0.86 -1.61 -13.69
C ARG A 82 -0.91 -2.76 -14.69
N HIS A 83 -1.96 -3.58 -14.67
CA HIS A 83 -2.14 -4.68 -15.63
C HIS A 83 -2.34 -4.19 -17.08
N ARG A 84 -3.02 -3.05 -17.28
CA ARG A 84 -3.22 -2.44 -18.61
C ARG A 84 -2.04 -1.60 -19.09
N GLY A 85 -0.94 -1.52 -18.34
CA GLY A 85 0.24 -0.71 -18.69
C GLY A 85 -0.01 0.80 -18.69
N ARG A 86 -1.00 1.28 -17.92
CA ARG A 86 -1.24 2.72 -17.70
C ARG A 86 -0.51 3.25 -16.47
N LEU A 87 -0.07 2.35 -15.60
CA LEU A 87 0.86 2.56 -14.48
C LEU A 87 2.05 1.59 -14.65
N ALA A 88 3.11 1.78 -13.86
CA ALA A 88 4.28 0.90 -13.86
C ALA A 88 3.85 -0.56 -13.68
N ALA A 89 4.08 -1.37 -14.71
CA ALA A 89 3.63 -2.74 -14.77
C ALA A 89 4.45 -3.63 -13.81
N ASN A 90 3.79 -4.63 -13.24
CA ASN A 90 4.47 -5.63 -12.42
C ASN A 90 5.18 -6.63 -13.34
N ILE A 91 6.50 -6.59 -13.34
CA ILE A 91 7.37 -7.40 -14.20
C ILE A 91 7.64 -8.75 -13.53
N SER A 92 7.86 -8.76 -12.21
CA SER A 92 8.24 -9.97 -11.49
C SER A 92 7.05 -10.78 -10.96
N MET A 93 7.22 -12.10 -10.81
CA MET A 93 6.20 -12.96 -10.19
C MET A 93 5.94 -12.57 -8.73
N THR A 94 6.98 -12.14 -8.01
CA THR A 94 6.84 -11.71 -6.62
C THR A 94 5.95 -10.47 -6.50
N GLU A 95 6.07 -9.48 -7.39
CA GLU A 95 5.18 -8.30 -7.40
C GLU A 95 3.72 -8.70 -7.60
N LYS A 96 3.45 -9.70 -8.45
CA LYS A 96 2.09 -10.21 -8.67
C LYS A 96 1.54 -10.90 -7.41
N VAL A 97 2.38 -11.67 -6.71
CA VAL A 97 2.01 -12.34 -5.45
C VAL A 97 1.78 -11.31 -4.34
N LEU A 98 2.69 -10.34 -4.16
CA LEU A 98 2.56 -9.27 -3.18
C LEU A 98 1.29 -8.45 -3.40
N SER A 99 0.99 -8.11 -4.66
CA SER A 99 -0.23 -7.38 -5.05
C SER A 99 -1.51 -8.21 -4.81
N GLY A 100 -1.45 -9.53 -5.00
CA GLY A 100 -2.56 -10.42 -4.66
C GLY A 100 -2.78 -10.54 -3.15
N LEU A 101 -1.68 -10.66 -2.40
CA LEU A 101 -1.73 -10.82 -0.95
C LEU A 101 -2.19 -9.52 -0.26
N SER A 102 -1.72 -8.35 -0.72
CA SER A 102 -2.21 -7.06 -0.23
C SER A 102 -3.71 -6.91 -0.41
N MET A 103 -4.25 -7.33 -1.56
CA MET A 103 -5.70 -7.31 -1.81
C MET A 103 -6.47 -8.23 -0.87
N VAL A 104 -5.99 -9.46 -0.63
CA VAL A 104 -6.65 -10.40 0.29
C VAL A 104 -6.70 -9.83 1.70
N PHE A 105 -5.58 -9.29 2.20
CA PHE A 105 -5.52 -8.70 3.53
C PHE A 105 -6.35 -7.40 3.64
N ALA A 106 -6.45 -6.62 2.57
CA ALA A 106 -7.36 -5.47 2.51
C ALA A 106 -8.83 -5.90 2.66
N LEU A 107 -9.26 -6.94 1.95
CA LEU A 107 -10.62 -7.48 2.08
C LEU A 107 -10.91 -8.03 3.48
N VAL A 108 -9.91 -8.65 4.12
CA VAL A 108 -10.00 -9.07 5.53
C VAL A 108 -10.16 -7.84 6.45
N GLY A 109 -9.40 -6.77 6.21
CA GLY A 109 -9.54 -5.50 6.92
C GLY A 109 -10.91 -4.86 6.73
N THR A 110 -11.43 -4.86 5.50
CA THR A 110 -12.78 -4.40 5.14
C THR A 110 -13.85 -5.19 5.90
N ALA A 111 -13.75 -6.52 5.90
CA ALA A 111 -14.67 -7.36 6.65
C ALA A 111 -14.61 -7.06 8.15
N GLY A 112 -13.40 -6.88 8.71
CA GLY A 112 -13.21 -6.47 10.10
C GLY A 112 -13.91 -5.15 10.42
N LEU A 113 -13.73 -4.11 9.60
CA LEU A 113 -14.31 -2.78 9.86
C LEU A 113 -15.84 -2.77 9.71
N ILE A 114 -16.39 -3.50 8.73
CA ILE A 114 -17.84 -3.62 8.59
C ILE A 114 -18.42 -4.38 9.78
N LEU A 115 -17.83 -5.51 10.16
CA LEU A 115 -18.33 -6.33 11.26
C LEU A 115 -18.21 -5.62 12.61
N LEU A 116 -17.10 -4.91 12.90
CA LEU A 116 -16.99 -4.14 14.15
C LEU A 116 -18.01 -2.99 14.23
N SER A 117 -18.43 -2.43 13.09
CA SER A 117 -19.48 -1.40 13.08
C SER A 117 -20.87 -1.95 13.41
N ILE A 118 -21.11 -3.24 13.12
CA ILE A 118 -22.37 -3.94 13.41
C ILE A 118 -22.37 -4.47 14.84
N PHE A 119 -21.30 -5.17 15.23
CA PHE A 119 -21.08 -5.71 16.57
C PHE A 119 -20.43 -4.64 17.46
N ASP A 120 -21.27 -3.79 18.05
CA ASP A 120 -20.84 -2.64 18.86
C ASP A 120 -20.30 -3.02 20.25
N THR A 121 -19.68 -2.04 20.91
CA THR A 121 -19.09 -2.17 22.25
C THR A 121 -20.12 -2.38 23.37
N LEU A 122 -21.38 -1.99 23.15
CA LEU A 122 -22.41 -2.06 24.18
C LEU A 122 -23.05 -3.46 24.27
N ARG A 123 -23.31 -4.11 23.13
CA ARG A 123 -24.01 -5.41 23.08
C ARG A 123 -23.06 -6.58 22.82
N TYR A 124 -21.96 -6.35 22.12
CA TYR A 124 -21.04 -7.41 21.70
C TYR A 124 -19.55 -7.02 21.86
N PRO A 125 -19.09 -6.60 23.06
CA PRO A 125 -17.74 -6.06 23.26
C PRO A 125 -16.62 -7.01 22.84
N THR A 126 -16.72 -8.32 23.16
CA THR A 126 -15.69 -9.29 22.76
C THR A 126 -15.59 -9.44 21.24
N LEU A 127 -16.74 -9.43 20.53
CA LEU A 127 -16.74 -9.51 19.07
C LEU A 127 -16.19 -8.22 18.46
N HIS A 128 -16.56 -7.07 19.02
CA HIS A 128 -16.05 -5.77 18.62
C HIS A 128 -14.51 -5.75 18.66
N ASP A 129 -13.91 -6.16 19.78
CA ASP A 129 -12.45 -6.17 19.95
C ASP A 129 -11.74 -7.12 18.96
N ILE A 130 -12.33 -8.29 18.70
CA ILE A 130 -11.80 -9.25 17.72
C ILE A 130 -11.83 -8.65 16.31
N PHE A 131 -12.94 -8.01 15.92
CA PHE A 131 -13.07 -7.40 14.60
C PHE A 131 -12.24 -6.12 14.46
N LEU A 132 -12.02 -5.37 15.54
CA LEU A 132 -11.07 -4.26 15.61
C LEU A 132 -9.64 -4.76 15.34
N LEU A 133 -9.22 -5.85 15.99
CA LEU A 133 -7.92 -6.47 15.72
C LEU A 133 -7.82 -6.93 14.26
N LEU A 134 -8.87 -7.57 13.74
CA LEU A 134 -8.93 -8.05 12.35
C LEU A 134 -8.80 -6.89 11.34
N PHE A 135 -9.49 -5.78 11.60
CA PHE A 135 -9.41 -4.54 10.84
C PHE A 135 -7.98 -3.98 10.81
N VAL A 136 -7.39 -3.75 11.99
CA VAL A 136 -6.06 -3.14 12.12
C VAL A 136 -4.99 -4.03 11.48
N VAL A 137 -4.96 -5.32 11.83
CA VAL A 137 -3.96 -6.25 11.28
C VAL A 137 -4.16 -6.44 9.78
N GLY A 138 -5.40 -6.55 9.30
CA GLY A 138 -5.71 -6.68 7.89
C GLY A 138 -5.15 -5.53 7.06
N TYR A 139 -5.47 -4.28 7.41
CA TYR A 139 -4.96 -3.13 6.66
C TYR A 139 -3.45 -2.90 6.83
N VAL A 140 -2.89 -3.09 8.02
CA VAL A 140 -1.43 -2.93 8.22
C VAL A 140 -0.65 -3.96 7.40
N VAL A 141 -1.04 -5.23 7.42
CA VAL A 141 -0.37 -6.28 6.63
C VAL A 141 -0.54 -6.02 5.13
N SER A 142 -1.74 -5.60 4.71
CA SER A 142 -1.97 -5.16 3.33
C SER A 142 -1.02 -4.03 2.93
N ALA A 143 -0.89 -3.01 3.78
CA ALA A 143 -0.06 -1.84 3.54
C ALA A 143 1.45 -2.17 3.49
N ILE A 144 1.91 -3.13 4.29
CA ILE A 144 3.28 -3.66 4.23
C ILE A 144 3.53 -4.30 2.87
N PHE A 145 2.61 -5.14 2.37
CA PHE A 145 2.77 -5.76 1.05
C PHE A 145 2.72 -4.75 -0.10
N ILE A 146 1.87 -3.72 0.01
CA ILE A 146 1.85 -2.59 -0.93
C ILE A 146 3.22 -1.89 -0.92
N CYS A 147 3.74 -1.52 0.25
CA CYS A 147 5.03 -0.85 0.35
C CYS A 147 6.17 -1.70 -0.22
N TRP A 148 6.16 -3.01 0.02
CA TRP A 148 7.15 -3.92 -0.53
C TRP A 148 7.06 -4.01 -2.07
N GLU A 149 5.84 -4.09 -2.62
CA GLU A 149 5.61 -4.00 -4.06
C GLU A 149 6.17 -2.69 -4.65
N TYR A 150 5.90 -1.55 -4.01
CA TYR A 150 6.38 -0.24 -4.43
C TYR A 150 7.90 -0.09 -4.33
N GLN A 151 8.53 -0.60 -3.27
CA GLN A 151 9.98 -0.57 -3.12
C GLN A 151 10.67 -1.31 -4.27
N ARG A 152 10.13 -2.48 -4.64
CA ARG A 152 10.67 -3.30 -5.73
C ARG A 152 10.41 -2.69 -7.11
N LEU A 153 9.27 -2.04 -7.32
CA LEU A 153 9.07 -1.27 -8.54
C LEU A 153 9.97 -0.04 -8.62
N GLY A 154 10.22 0.60 -7.48
CA GLY A 154 11.07 1.79 -7.38
C GLY A 154 12.53 1.54 -7.76
N THR A 155 13.03 0.30 -7.59
CA THR A 155 14.38 -0.08 -8.05
C THR A 155 14.47 -0.17 -9.57
N HIS A 156 13.39 -0.57 -10.25
CA HIS A 156 13.36 -0.70 -11.72
C HIS A 156 13.03 0.62 -12.43
N PHE A 157 12.17 1.48 -11.86
CA PHE A 157 11.72 2.74 -12.47
C PHE A 157 12.31 3.97 -11.78
N ARG A 158 13.65 4.01 -11.71
CA ARG A 158 14.44 5.00 -10.95
C ARG A 158 14.26 6.46 -11.42
N GLU A 159 13.59 6.72 -12.53
CA GLU A 159 13.41 8.07 -13.09
C GLU A 159 12.11 8.78 -12.64
N HIS A 160 11.12 8.07 -12.11
CA HIS A 160 9.82 8.69 -11.76
C HIS A 160 9.76 9.19 -10.31
N ARG A 161 10.02 10.49 -10.10
CA ARG A 161 9.96 11.17 -8.79
C ARG A 161 8.61 11.04 -8.08
N VAL A 162 7.51 10.96 -8.84
CA VAL A 162 6.13 10.87 -8.30
C VAL A 162 5.90 9.53 -7.60
N LEU A 163 6.40 8.41 -8.17
CA LEU A 163 6.27 7.08 -7.54
C LEU A 163 7.02 7.02 -6.20
N ARG A 164 8.23 7.60 -6.13
CA ARG A 164 9.01 7.67 -4.88
C ARG A 164 8.33 8.53 -3.82
N ALA A 165 7.79 9.69 -4.19
CA ALA A 165 7.11 10.56 -3.26
C ALA A 165 5.89 9.85 -2.64
N SER A 166 5.09 9.17 -3.46
CA SER A 166 3.94 8.42 -3.01
C SER A 166 4.31 7.26 -2.06
N PHE A 167 5.38 6.53 -2.39
CA PHE A 167 5.92 5.49 -1.51
C PHE A 167 6.32 6.03 -0.13
N TRP A 168 7.11 7.11 -0.08
CA TRP A 168 7.55 7.68 1.20
C TRP A 168 6.40 8.24 2.02
N ILE A 169 5.43 8.88 1.38
CA ILE A 169 4.22 9.38 2.07
C ILE A 169 3.47 8.22 2.73
N LYS A 170 3.24 7.13 1.99
CA LYS A 170 2.57 5.93 2.53
C LYS A 170 3.35 5.28 3.65
N LEU A 171 4.65 5.11 3.46
CA LEU A 171 5.52 4.50 4.45
C LEU A 171 5.49 5.28 5.77
N VAL A 172 5.53 6.62 5.71
CA VAL A 172 5.43 7.47 6.90
C VAL A 172 4.10 7.26 7.61
N PHE A 173 2.98 7.25 6.88
CA PHE A 173 1.67 7.00 7.50
C PHE A 173 1.58 5.62 8.13
N ILE A 174 2.01 4.56 7.44
CA ILE A 174 1.96 3.19 7.96
C ILE A 174 2.82 3.04 9.22
N LEU A 175 4.04 3.58 9.22
CA LEU A 175 4.91 3.53 10.40
C LEU A 175 4.29 4.29 11.57
N LEU A 176 3.72 5.47 11.30
CA LEU A 176 3.02 6.27 12.32
C LEU A 176 1.80 5.51 12.88
N GLU A 177 1.00 4.89 12.02
CA GLU A 177 -0.17 4.11 12.43
C GLU A 177 0.22 2.88 13.26
N ILE A 178 1.28 2.15 12.88
CA ILE A 178 1.77 1.01 13.66
C ILE A 178 2.19 1.46 15.07
N VAL A 179 2.95 2.55 15.17
CA VAL A 179 3.39 3.09 16.47
C VAL A 179 2.20 3.49 17.33
N LEU A 180 1.23 4.19 16.76
CA LEU A 180 0.02 4.62 17.47
C LEU A 180 -0.89 3.45 17.84
N ALA A 181 -1.02 2.43 16.98
CA ALA A 181 -1.80 1.23 17.24
C ALA A 181 -1.19 0.40 18.38
N ILE A 182 0.14 0.28 18.43
CA ILE A 182 0.85 -0.36 19.56
C ILE A 182 0.62 0.44 20.85
N ALA A 183 0.72 1.78 20.79
CA ALA A 183 0.46 2.64 21.95
C ALA A 183 -1.00 2.51 22.43
N PHE A 184 -1.96 2.47 21.50
CA PHE A 184 -3.38 2.26 21.78
C PHE A 184 -3.60 0.93 22.50
N ALA A 185 -3.11 -0.17 21.94
CA ALA A 185 -3.23 -1.50 22.53
C ALA A 185 -2.59 -1.55 23.92
N ALA A 186 -1.38 -0.98 24.09
CA ALA A 186 -0.68 -0.93 25.36
C ALA A 186 -1.46 -0.13 26.42
N CYS A 187 -2.04 1.02 26.05
CA CYS A 187 -2.88 1.81 26.96
C CYS A 187 -4.16 1.05 27.34
N ASN A 188 -4.78 0.35 26.39
CA ASN A 188 -5.99 -0.44 26.65
C ASN A 188 -5.71 -1.60 27.61
N PHE A 189 -4.62 -2.35 27.42
CA PHE A 189 -4.21 -3.43 28.35
C PHE A 189 -3.86 -2.92 29.74
N ARG A 190 -3.35 -1.68 29.85
CA ARG A 190 -3.06 -1.03 31.13
C ARG A 190 -4.26 -0.31 31.74
N LYS A 191 -5.44 -0.40 31.12
CA LYS A 191 -6.68 0.27 31.55
C LYS A 191 -6.56 1.80 31.63
N LEU A 192 -5.69 2.38 30.80
CA LEU A 192 -5.54 3.82 30.65
C LEU A 192 -6.53 4.34 29.60
N TYR A 193 -7.83 4.19 29.89
CA TYR A 193 -8.92 4.32 28.90
C TYR A 193 -8.98 5.70 28.24
N ASN A 194 -8.77 6.79 28.99
CA ASN A 194 -8.76 8.13 28.41
C ASN A 194 -7.63 8.33 27.39
N ALA A 195 -6.43 7.82 27.69
CA ALA A 195 -5.29 7.90 26.77
C ALA A 195 -5.52 7.01 25.54
N ALA A 196 -6.06 5.81 25.74
CA ALA A 196 -6.42 4.91 24.65
C ALA A 196 -7.52 5.51 23.75
N ALA A 197 -8.54 6.18 24.30
CA ALA A 197 -9.56 6.86 23.52
C ALA A 197 -8.96 7.96 22.63
N VAL A 198 -8.07 8.80 23.19
CA VAL A 198 -7.35 9.82 22.39
C VAL A 198 -6.52 9.19 21.27
N LEU A 199 -5.84 8.07 21.56
CA LEU A 199 -5.05 7.35 20.56
C LEU A 199 -5.93 6.74 19.47
N GLU A 200 -7.11 6.21 19.79
CA GLU A 200 -8.06 5.69 18.80
C GLU A 200 -8.50 6.80 17.83
N TRP A 201 -8.92 7.95 18.35
CA TRP A 201 -9.24 9.13 17.55
C TRP A 201 -8.07 9.56 16.66
N ALA A 202 -6.86 9.62 17.22
CA ALA A 202 -5.66 9.99 16.48
C ALA A 202 -5.37 9.00 15.33
N VAL A 203 -5.42 7.70 15.60
CA VAL A 203 -5.24 6.64 14.59
C VAL A 203 -6.28 6.79 13.48
N ALA A 204 -7.55 6.97 13.83
CA ALA A 204 -8.62 7.07 12.85
C ALA A 204 -8.49 8.33 11.96
N PHE A 205 -8.10 9.48 12.52
CA PHE A 205 -7.82 10.67 11.72
C PHE A 205 -6.58 10.51 10.84
N ILE A 206 -5.52 9.86 11.32
CA ILE A 206 -4.32 9.58 10.53
C ILE A 206 -4.62 8.63 9.37
N PHE A 207 -5.45 7.61 9.61
CA PHE A 207 -5.94 6.70 8.58
C PHE A 207 -6.64 7.43 7.43
N THR A 208 -7.31 8.55 7.70
CA THR A 208 -7.88 9.41 6.65
C THR A 208 -6.81 9.89 5.66
N PHE A 209 -5.67 10.37 6.17
CA PHE A 209 -4.58 10.87 5.33
C PHE A 209 -3.86 9.74 4.60
N TYR A 210 -3.76 8.56 5.23
CA TYR A 210 -3.29 7.35 4.57
C TYR A 210 -4.19 6.99 3.37
N VAL A 211 -5.52 6.97 3.53
CA VAL A 211 -6.48 6.74 2.44
C VAL A 211 -6.34 7.78 1.34
N PHE A 212 -6.24 9.06 1.68
CA PHE A 212 -6.03 10.12 0.69
C PHE A 212 -4.70 9.99 -0.06
N SER A 213 -3.68 9.36 0.53
CA SER A 213 -2.40 9.17 -0.16
C SER A 213 -2.53 8.32 -1.45
N PHE A 214 -3.56 7.49 -1.59
CA PHE A 214 -3.83 6.70 -2.81
C PHE A 214 -4.31 7.54 -4.00
N PHE A 215 -4.83 8.75 -3.73
CA PHE A 215 -5.13 9.72 -4.79
C PHE A 215 -3.89 10.02 -5.65
N ILE A 216 -2.72 10.12 -5.01
CA ILE A 216 -1.45 10.43 -5.68
C ILE A 216 -1.06 9.33 -6.70
N ASP A 217 -1.41 8.08 -6.44
CA ASP A 217 -1.08 6.94 -7.33
C ASP A 217 -1.99 6.87 -8.56
N LEU A 218 -3.26 7.26 -8.39
CA LEU A 218 -4.26 7.19 -9.45
C LEU A 218 -4.29 8.47 -10.31
N LEU A 219 -3.70 9.56 -9.84
CA LEU A 219 -3.58 10.83 -10.58
C LEU A 219 -2.88 10.68 -11.94
N PRO A 220 -1.68 10.08 -12.06
CA PRO A 220 -0.98 9.93 -13.35
C PRO A 220 -1.79 9.20 -14.43
N ALA A 221 -2.67 8.29 -14.03
CA ALA A 221 -3.52 7.54 -14.96
C ALA A 221 -4.49 8.45 -15.75
N THR A 222 -4.79 9.65 -15.25
CA THR A 222 -5.59 10.65 -15.99
C THR A 222 -4.78 11.38 -17.07
N ARG A 223 -3.47 11.57 -16.86
CA ARG A 223 -2.60 12.28 -17.81
C ARG A 223 -2.25 11.42 -19.03
N THR A 224 -2.14 10.10 -18.86
CA THR A 224 -2.02 9.13 -19.97
C THR A 224 -3.29 8.99 -20.82
N LYS A 225 -4.39 9.65 -20.45
CA LYS A 225 -5.61 9.70 -21.29
C LYS A 225 -5.47 10.65 -22.49
N ASN A 226 -4.64 11.70 -22.36
CA ASN A 226 -4.51 12.75 -23.38
C ASN A 226 -3.27 12.59 -24.27
N SER A 227 -2.34 11.72 -23.91
CA SER A 227 -1.20 11.36 -24.75
C SER A 227 -1.28 9.87 -25.04
N ASN A 228 -1.31 9.48 -26.32
CA ASN A 228 -1.19 8.09 -26.77
C ASN A 228 0.14 7.41 -26.35
N ALA A 229 0.89 7.99 -25.41
CA ALA A 229 1.98 7.36 -24.71
C ALA A 229 1.40 6.33 -23.71
N LYS A 230 1.25 5.08 -24.16
CA LYS A 230 1.35 3.94 -23.25
C LYS A 230 2.59 4.16 -22.39
N PHE A 231 2.52 3.88 -21.09
CA PHE A 231 3.71 3.61 -20.28
C PHE A 231 4.31 2.34 -20.89
N SER A 232 5.05 2.51 -21.99
CA SER A 232 5.17 1.45 -22.97
C SER A 232 6.17 0.43 -22.46
N CYS A 233 5.69 -0.81 -22.39
CA CYS A 233 6.50 -2.01 -22.56
C CYS A 233 7.57 -1.82 -23.66
N GLY A 234 7.33 -0.98 -24.67
CA GLY A 234 8.32 -0.64 -25.70
C GLY A 234 9.60 0.06 -25.19
N GLN A 235 9.56 0.84 -24.11
CA GLN A 235 10.77 1.49 -23.59
C GLN A 235 11.59 0.52 -22.71
N VAL A 236 10.93 -0.38 -21.99
CA VAL A 236 11.57 -1.47 -21.25
C VAL A 236 12.11 -2.53 -22.23
N THR A 237 11.37 -2.89 -23.27
CA THR A 237 11.84 -3.79 -24.33
C THR A 237 12.99 -3.16 -25.13
N GLN A 238 12.97 -1.85 -25.41
CA GLN A 238 14.12 -1.17 -26.03
C GLN A 238 15.31 -1.12 -25.10
N MET A 239 15.16 -0.71 -23.84
CA MET A 239 16.29 -0.70 -22.89
C MET A 239 16.82 -2.11 -22.60
N GLN A 240 15.96 -3.13 -22.57
CA GLN A 240 16.34 -4.52 -22.34
C GLN A 240 16.89 -5.21 -23.60
N MET A 241 16.51 -4.74 -24.80
CA MET A 241 17.19 -5.07 -26.07
C MET A 241 18.55 -4.38 -26.14
N GLU A 242 18.65 -3.10 -25.79
CA GLU A 242 19.91 -2.35 -25.74
C GLU A 242 20.88 -2.93 -24.69
N GLU A 243 20.38 -3.33 -23.52
CA GLU A 243 21.19 -4.00 -22.48
C GLU A 243 21.61 -5.40 -22.95
N ASN A 244 20.71 -6.20 -23.53
CA ASN A 244 21.07 -7.51 -24.08
C ASN A 244 22.04 -7.41 -25.28
N ASP A 245 21.91 -6.39 -26.13
CA ASP A 245 22.83 -6.12 -27.24
C ASP A 245 24.19 -5.67 -26.71
N GLN A 246 24.25 -4.84 -25.66
CA GLN A 246 25.50 -4.49 -24.99
C GLN A 246 26.17 -5.70 -24.34
N TYR A 247 25.42 -6.59 -23.68
CA TYR A 247 25.95 -7.86 -23.15
C TYR A 247 26.42 -8.80 -24.27
N ALA A 248 25.71 -8.85 -25.41
CA ALA A 248 26.12 -9.65 -26.56
C ALA A 248 27.38 -9.10 -27.22
N GLN A 249 27.52 -7.77 -27.37
CA GLN A 249 28.72 -7.11 -27.87
C GLN A 249 29.91 -7.29 -26.91
N ALA A 250 29.71 -7.13 -25.60
CA ALA A 250 30.74 -7.39 -24.61
C ALA A 250 31.22 -8.85 -24.62
N ASN A 251 30.31 -9.81 -24.84
CA ASN A 251 30.69 -11.22 -25.00
C ASN A 251 31.33 -11.53 -26.37
N GLN A 252 31.02 -10.77 -27.43
CA GLN A 252 31.71 -10.88 -28.72
C GLN A 252 33.13 -10.30 -28.66
N ASP A 253 33.35 -9.20 -27.95
CA ASP A 253 34.70 -8.63 -27.73
C ASP A 253 35.57 -9.55 -26.86
N VAL A 254 34.99 -10.20 -25.84
CA VAL A 254 35.68 -11.24 -25.06
C VAL A 254 35.93 -12.50 -25.90
N GLY A 255 35.03 -12.83 -26.83
CA GLY A 255 35.19 -13.91 -27.81
C GLY A 255 36.28 -13.66 -28.85
N HIS A 256 36.55 -12.40 -29.20
CA HIS A 256 37.60 -12.02 -30.15
C HIS A 256 39.01 -11.95 -29.53
N VAL A 257 39.13 -11.82 -28.21
CA VAL A 257 40.42 -11.92 -27.50
C VAL A 257 40.87 -13.39 -27.32
N GLY A 258 39.99 -14.35 -27.61
CA GLY A 258 40.22 -15.78 -27.35
C GLY A 258 40.15 -16.68 -28.57
N ARG A 259 40.93 -16.45 -29.63
CA ARG A 259 41.39 -17.50 -30.59
C ARG A 259 42.32 -16.95 -31.69
N ASN A 260 43.56 -16.61 -31.34
CA ASN A 260 44.67 -16.71 -32.32
C ASN A 260 45.33 -18.09 -32.19
N THR A 261 44.60 -19.14 -32.57
CA THR A 261 45.13 -20.53 -32.60
C THR A 261 46.29 -20.70 -33.58
N ALA A 262 46.45 -19.78 -34.53
CA ALA A 262 47.54 -19.80 -35.51
C ALA A 262 48.88 -19.25 -34.98
N GLU A 263 48.88 -18.40 -33.95
CA GLU A 263 50.13 -17.90 -33.34
C GLU A 263 50.64 -18.84 -32.25
N SER A 264 49.74 -19.43 -31.46
CA SER A 264 50.11 -20.43 -30.46
C SER A 264 50.72 -21.67 -31.12
N GLU A 265 50.18 -22.16 -32.24
CA GLU A 265 50.78 -23.27 -32.99
C GLU A 265 52.17 -22.94 -33.58
N ARG A 266 52.40 -21.71 -34.04
CA ARG A 266 53.74 -21.30 -34.55
C ARG A 266 54.78 -21.23 -33.43
N LEU A 267 54.40 -20.73 -32.25
CA LEU A 267 55.30 -20.64 -31.10
C LEU A 267 55.70 -22.04 -30.59
N TRP A 268 54.75 -22.98 -30.54
CA TRP A 268 55.02 -24.39 -30.19
C TRP A 268 55.95 -25.08 -31.18
N VAL A 269 55.76 -24.87 -32.49
CA VAL A 269 56.63 -25.45 -33.53
C VAL A 269 58.06 -24.86 -33.47
N SER A 270 58.21 -23.56 -33.18
CA SER A 270 59.55 -22.95 -33.02
C SER A 270 60.28 -23.45 -31.76
N MET A 271 59.56 -23.61 -30.64
CA MET A 271 60.13 -24.14 -29.40
C MET A 271 60.51 -25.62 -29.51
N MET A 272 59.81 -26.40 -30.34
CA MET A 272 60.18 -27.79 -30.63
C MET A 272 61.39 -27.89 -31.59
N SER A 273 61.57 -26.97 -32.54
CA SER A 273 62.73 -27.02 -33.43
C SER A 273 64.04 -26.63 -32.73
N GLU A 274 63.99 -25.73 -31.74
CA GLU A 274 65.19 -25.35 -30.95
C GLU A 274 65.65 -26.46 -29.99
N ARG A 275 64.74 -27.31 -29.50
CA ARG A 275 65.07 -28.44 -28.62
C ARG A 275 65.60 -29.69 -29.33
N LEU A 276 65.57 -29.73 -30.66
CA LEU A 276 66.07 -30.85 -31.46
C LEU A 276 67.45 -30.59 -32.08
N MET A 277 68.05 -29.41 -31.85
CA MET A 277 69.39 -29.03 -32.35
C MET A 277 70.40 -28.71 -31.23
N ALA A 278 70.13 -29.13 -29.99
CA ALA A 278 71.09 -29.15 -28.88
C ALA A 278 71.24 -30.60 -28.37
#